data_AF-A0AAV8F6H1-F1
#
_entry.id   AF-A0AAV8F6H1-F1
#
_cell.length_a   1.000
_cell.length_b   1.000
_cell.length_c   1.000
_cell.angle_alpha   90.00
_cell.angle_beta   90.00
_cell.angle_gamma   90.00
#
_symmetry.space_group_name_H-M   'P 1'
#
loop_
_entity.id
_entity.type
_entity.pdbx_description
1 polymer ?
#
loop_
_entity_poly.entity_id
_entity_poly.type
_entity_poly.pdbx_seq_one_letter_code
_entity_poly.pdbx_strand_id
1 'polypeptide(L)'
;MAKEITFLILFFLSCSVHISLANQNYQSFLHCLYNNIQSSEGNSDIFYTPSNSNYTSFYLSSIRNLRFVNSATTKPLLIIAPTNVSHVQASVVCARENGFSIRVRSGGHDYEGLSYREVDNSRQFVIVDLANLREIDVDVINPRHCLGTSRSYSRRTVL
;
A
#
# COMPACT_ATOMS: atom_id res chain seq x y z
N MET A 1 11.64 -39.69 20.74
CA MET A 1 10.40 -40.07 20.03
C MET A 1 9.20 -39.27 20.52
N ALA A 2 8.65 -39.51 21.73
CA ALA A 2 7.45 -38.78 22.19
C ALA A 2 7.65 -37.26 22.34
N LYS A 3 8.79 -36.80 22.88
CA LYS A 3 9.11 -35.36 23.04
C LYS A 3 9.20 -34.62 21.70
N GLU A 4 9.79 -35.26 20.68
CA GLU A 4 9.89 -34.72 19.32
C GLU A 4 8.50 -34.54 18.68
N ILE A 5 7.62 -35.53 18.87
CA ILE A 5 6.23 -35.48 18.37
C ILE A 5 5.45 -34.36 19.06
N THR A 6 5.59 -34.21 20.39
CA THR A 6 4.94 -33.12 21.12
C THR A 6 5.44 -31.74 20.65
N PHE A 7 6.75 -31.60 20.38
CA PHE A 7 7.32 -30.35 19.89
C PHE A 7 6.80 -29.97 18.51
N LEU A 8 6.71 -30.95 17.59
CA LEU A 8 6.12 -30.75 16.27
C LEU A 8 4.65 -30.34 16.36
N ILE A 9 3.85 -31.01 17.19
CA ILE A 9 2.43 -30.67 17.41
C ILE A 9 2.29 -29.22 17.90
N LEU A 10 3.07 -28.83 18.91
CA LEU A 10 3.05 -27.45 19.43
C LEU A 10 3.46 -26.42 18.37
N PHE A 11 4.44 -26.74 17.54
CA PHE A 11 4.85 -25.87 16.42
C PHE A 11 3.73 -25.69 15.39
N PHE A 12 3.06 -26.77 14.99
CA PHE A 12 1.93 -26.69 14.06
C PHE A 12 0.75 -25.90 14.65
N LEU A 13 0.39 -26.14 15.91
CA LEU A 13 -0.66 -25.40 16.63
C LEU A 13 -0.36 -23.89 16.67
N SER A 14 0.88 -23.52 17.00
CA SER A 14 1.33 -22.13 16.99
C SER A 14 1.17 -21.49 15.60
N CYS A 15 1.66 -22.17 14.57
CA CYS A 15 1.57 -21.68 13.19
C CYS A 15 0.12 -21.48 12.73
N SER A 16 -0.79 -22.40 13.07
CA SER A 16 -2.21 -22.28 12.73
C SER A 16 -2.87 -21.06 13.37
N VAL A 17 -2.56 -20.76 14.64
CA VAL A 17 -3.09 -19.58 15.34
C VAL A 17 -2.58 -18.30 14.68
N HIS A 18 -1.29 -18.24 14.34
CA HIS A 18 -0.70 -17.07 13.65
C HIS A 18 -1.35 -16.81 12.29
N ILE A 19 -1.58 -17.86 11.49
CA ILE A 19 -2.24 -17.75 10.18
C ILE A 19 -3.69 -17.27 10.35
N SER A 20 -4.42 -17.81 11.33
CA SER A 20 -5.80 -17.44 11.60
C SER A 20 -5.92 -15.95 11.99
N LEU A 21 -5.05 -15.48 12.89
CA LEU A 21 -5.03 -14.07 13.30
C LEU A 21 -4.68 -13.13 12.15
N ALA A 22 -3.68 -13.49 11.32
CA ALA A 22 -3.31 -12.69 10.16
C ALA A 22 -4.47 -12.59 9.15
N ASN A 23 -5.19 -13.68 8.91
CA ASN A 23 -6.37 -13.67 8.06
C ASN A 23 -7.50 -12.81 8.65
N GLN A 24 -7.76 -12.91 9.95
CA GLN A 24 -8.75 -12.08 10.63
C GLN A 24 -8.41 -10.59 10.50
N ASN A 25 -7.16 -10.20 10.78
CA ASN A 25 -6.70 -8.81 10.65
C ASN A 25 -6.85 -8.30 9.22
N TYR A 26 -6.54 -9.13 8.22
CA TYR A 26 -6.72 -8.78 6.81
C TYR A 26 -8.20 -8.57 6.45
N GLN A 27 -9.11 -9.43 6.93
CA GLN A 27 -10.54 -9.26 6.70
C GLN A 27 -11.10 -8.02 7.41
N SER A 28 -10.71 -7.79 8.67
CA SER A 28 -11.08 -6.59 9.43
C SER A 28 -10.56 -5.30 8.78
N PHE A 29 -9.35 -5.34 8.22
CA PHE A 29 -8.79 -4.24 7.44
C PHE A 29 -9.59 -3.95 6.17
N LEU A 30 -9.89 -4.98 5.37
CA LEU A 30 -10.72 -4.81 4.17
C LEU A 30 -12.11 -4.28 4.53
N HIS A 31 -12.72 -4.80 5.59
CA HIS A 31 -14.02 -4.33 6.05
C HIS A 31 -13.97 -2.85 6.47
N CYS A 32 -12.95 -2.44 7.22
CA CYS A 32 -12.73 -1.03 7.56
C CYS A 32 -12.57 -0.16 6.31
N LEU A 33 -11.74 -0.58 5.35
CA LEU A 33 -11.54 0.18 4.11
C LEU A 33 -12.84 0.34 3.32
N TYR A 34 -13.57 -0.75 3.10
CA TYR A 34 -14.80 -0.71 2.32
C TYR A 34 -15.87 0.16 2.98
N ASN A 35 -16.01 0.10 4.31
CA ASN A 35 -16.97 0.94 5.03
C ASN A 35 -16.63 2.44 4.93
N ASN A 36 -15.34 2.79 4.89
CA ASN A 36 -14.88 4.19 4.90
C ASN A 36 -14.60 4.78 3.50
N ILE A 37 -14.45 3.96 2.46
CA ILE A 37 -14.03 4.39 1.10
C ILE A 37 -15.08 4.03 0.03
N GLN A 38 -15.68 2.83 0.09
CA GLN A 38 -16.67 2.41 -0.93
C GLN A 38 -18.06 3.02 -0.72
N SER A 39 -18.36 3.49 0.50
CA SER A 39 -19.59 4.22 0.79
C SER A 39 -19.68 5.56 0.04
N SER A 40 -18.56 6.10 -0.45
CA SER A 40 -18.53 7.36 -1.22
C SER A 40 -18.65 7.19 -2.73
N GLU A 41 -18.06 6.16 -3.35
CA GLU A 41 -18.02 6.03 -4.81
C GLU A 41 -17.90 4.55 -5.24
N GLY A 42 -18.79 4.09 -6.13
CA GLY A 42 -18.82 2.72 -6.69
C GLY A 42 -17.67 2.40 -7.66
N ASN A 43 -16.47 2.93 -7.41
CA ASN A 43 -15.33 2.83 -8.32
C ASN A 43 -14.49 1.58 -8.03
N SER A 44 -14.43 0.68 -9.03
CA SER A 44 -13.64 -0.55 -9.02
C SER A 44 -12.12 -0.34 -9.04
N ASP A 45 -11.67 0.90 -9.18
CA ASP A 45 -10.27 1.25 -9.51
C ASP A 45 -9.49 1.84 -8.33
N ILE A 46 -10.01 1.71 -7.10
CA ILE A 46 -9.33 2.19 -5.88
C ILE A 46 -8.47 1.10 -5.25
N PHE A 47 -8.87 -0.17 -5.38
CA PHE A 47 -8.22 -1.29 -4.70
C PHE A 47 -7.65 -2.28 -5.71
N TYR A 48 -6.35 -2.50 -5.67
CA TYR A 48 -5.65 -3.47 -6.51
C TYR A 48 -5.06 -4.56 -5.63
N THR A 49 -5.59 -5.77 -5.80
CA THR A 49 -5.12 -7.00 -5.16
C THR A 49 -4.37 -7.86 -6.17
N PRO A 50 -3.50 -8.80 -5.73
CA PRO A 50 -2.78 -9.69 -6.64
C PRO A 50 -3.66 -10.54 -7.57
N SER A 51 -4.96 -10.67 -7.31
CA SER A 51 -5.91 -11.37 -8.19
C SER A 51 -6.45 -10.50 -9.33
N ASN A 52 -6.30 -9.18 -9.27
CA ASN A 52 -6.72 -8.28 -10.35
C ASN A 52 -5.76 -8.38 -11.55
N SER A 53 -6.28 -8.44 -12.77
CA SER A 53 -5.47 -8.54 -14.00
C SER A 53 -4.56 -7.32 -14.23
N ASN A 54 -4.97 -6.14 -13.77
CA ASN A 54 -4.23 -4.88 -13.86
C ASN A 54 -3.27 -4.64 -12.68
N TYR A 55 -3.20 -5.55 -11.70
CA TYR A 55 -2.38 -5.37 -10.51
C TYR A 55 -0.90 -5.20 -10.85
N THR A 56 -0.36 -6.13 -11.66
CA THR A 56 1.08 -6.12 -11.99
C THR A 56 1.44 -4.88 -12.81
N SER A 57 0.62 -4.51 -13.80
CA SER A 57 0.88 -3.32 -14.60
C SER A 57 0.83 -2.04 -13.76
N PHE A 58 -0.16 -1.92 -12.87
CA PHE A 58 -0.27 -0.79 -11.95
C PHE A 58 0.90 -0.74 -10.96
N TYR A 59 1.24 -1.88 -10.34
CA TYR A 59 2.33 -2.00 -9.39
C TYR A 59 3.68 -1.60 -10.01
N LEU A 60 3.98 -2.04 -11.23
CA LEU A 60 5.25 -1.77 -11.89
C LEU A 60 5.34 -0.37 -12.51
N SER A 61 4.21 0.29 -12.80
CA SER A 61 4.15 1.55 -13.56
C SER A 61 5.04 2.69 -13.03
N SER A 62 5.20 2.78 -11.71
CA SER A 62 5.98 3.84 -11.05
C SER A 62 7.29 3.33 -10.43
N ILE A 63 7.60 2.04 -10.52
CA ILE A 63 8.86 1.49 -9.98
C ILE A 63 10.01 1.85 -10.90
N ARG A 64 10.96 2.65 -10.39
CA ARG A 64 12.15 3.06 -11.14
C ARG A 64 13.32 2.10 -10.98
N ASN A 65 13.47 1.47 -9.82
CA ASN A 65 14.57 0.52 -9.57
C ASN A 65 14.06 -0.92 -9.56
N LEU A 66 14.25 -1.61 -10.70
CA LEU A 66 13.79 -3.00 -10.90
C LEU A 66 14.58 -4.03 -10.06
N ARG A 67 15.72 -3.64 -9.45
CA ARG A 67 16.55 -4.53 -8.61
C ARG A 67 15.74 -5.27 -7.55
N PHE A 68 14.68 -4.64 -7.04
CA PHE A 68 13.90 -5.18 -5.92
C PHE A 68 12.60 -5.85 -6.34
N VAL A 69 12.14 -5.70 -7.59
CA VAL A 69 10.80 -6.14 -8.02
C VAL A 69 10.55 -7.63 -7.74
N ASN A 70 11.56 -8.47 -7.96
CA ASN A 70 11.48 -9.92 -7.77
C ASN A 70 11.79 -10.38 -6.34
N SER A 71 11.96 -9.46 -5.39
CA SER A 71 12.17 -9.81 -3.98
C SER A 71 10.89 -10.37 -3.35
N ALA A 72 11.04 -11.23 -2.34
CA ALA A 72 9.90 -11.60 -1.49
C ALA A 72 9.37 -10.38 -0.71
N THR A 73 10.23 -9.38 -0.49
CA THR A 73 9.97 -8.19 0.33
C THR A 73 9.20 -7.08 -0.39
N THR A 74 8.88 -7.28 -1.67
CA THR A 74 8.24 -6.27 -2.52
C THR A 74 6.78 -6.55 -2.83
N LYS A 75 6.20 -7.64 -2.35
CA LYS A 75 4.80 -7.97 -2.65
C LYS A 75 3.87 -7.37 -1.58
N PRO A 76 3.23 -6.21 -1.83
CA PRO A 76 2.23 -5.71 -0.90
C PRO A 76 1.00 -6.61 -0.90
N LEU A 77 0.26 -6.60 0.19
CA LEU A 77 -1.03 -7.29 0.27
C LEU A 77 -2.10 -6.62 -0.60
N LEU A 78 -2.05 -5.29 -0.64
CA LEU A 78 -3.02 -4.44 -1.30
C LEU A 78 -2.35 -3.15 -1.74
N ILE A 79 -2.71 -2.65 -2.92
CA ILE A 79 -2.39 -1.30 -3.36
C ILE A 79 -3.69 -0.49 -3.37
N ILE A 80 -3.67 0.65 -2.69
CA ILE A 80 -4.79 1.58 -2.57
C ILE A 80 -4.46 2.81 -3.40
N ALA A 81 -5.29 3.16 -4.37
CA ALA A 81 -5.15 4.31 -5.24
C ALA A 81 -6.22 5.37 -4.90
N PRO A 82 -6.04 6.14 -3.81
CA PRO A 82 -7.02 7.12 -3.36
C PRO A 82 -7.27 8.23 -4.39
N THR A 83 -8.52 8.63 -4.55
CA THR A 83 -8.98 9.72 -5.44
C THR A 83 -9.20 11.04 -4.70
N ASN A 84 -9.31 11.02 -3.37
CA ASN A 84 -9.47 12.19 -2.52
C ASN A 84 -8.66 12.04 -1.21
N VAL A 85 -8.60 13.10 -0.42
CA VAL A 85 -7.85 13.12 0.85
C VAL A 85 -8.49 12.22 1.92
N SER A 86 -9.82 12.08 1.95
CA SER A 86 -10.50 11.22 2.92
C SER A 86 -10.16 9.75 2.72
N HIS A 87 -9.96 9.29 1.47
CA HIS A 87 -9.50 7.93 1.19
C HIS A 87 -8.10 7.67 1.76
N VAL A 88 -7.20 8.67 1.72
CA VAL A 88 -5.88 8.57 2.36
C VAL A 88 -6.02 8.43 3.87
N GLN A 89 -6.85 9.27 4.50
CA GLN A 89 -7.09 9.23 5.94
C GLN A 89 -7.66 7.88 6.38
N ALA A 90 -8.69 7.39 5.68
CA ALA A 90 -9.28 6.08 5.92
C ALA A 90 -8.26 4.95 5.78
N SER A 91 -7.41 5.01 4.76
CA SER A 91 -6.33 4.02 4.56
C SER A 91 -5.35 3.99 5.74
N VAL A 92 -4.97 5.16 6.25
CA VAL A 92 -4.07 5.30 7.41
C VAL A 92 -4.70 4.74 8.69
N VAL A 93 -5.96 5.10 8.96
CA VAL A 93 -6.69 4.64 10.15
C VAL A 93 -6.86 3.12 10.11
N CYS A 94 -7.41 2.59 9.02
CA CYS A 94 -7.67 1.16 8.89
C CYS A 94 -6.40 0.32 8.96
N ALA A 95 -5.30 0.75 8.34
CA ALA A 95 -4.03 0.02 8.42
C ALA A 95 -3.49 0.01 9.85
N ARG A 96 -3.54 1.15 10.55
CA ARG A 96 -3.06 1.27 11.94
C ARG A 96 -3.85 0.36 12.88
N GLU A 97 -5.18 0.35 12.78
CA GLU A 97 -6.04 -0.45 13.64
C GLU A 97 -5.84 -1.96 13.46
N ASN A 98 -5.43 -2.37 12.26
CA ASN A 98 -5.26 -3.79 11.91
C ASN A 98 -3.79 -4.24 11.83
N GLY A 99 -2.84 -3.37 12.22
CA GLY A 99 -1.42 -3.72 12.34
C GLY A 99 -0.65 -3.81 11.01
N PHE A 100 -1.12 -3.15 9.94
CA PHE A 100 -0.44 -3.12 8.65
C PHE A 100 0.50 -1.92 8.52
N SER A 101 1.70 -2.17 7.97
CA SER A 101 2.65 -1.11 7.60
C SER A 101 2.18 -0.40 6.32
N ILE A 102 2.30 0.92 6.25
CA ILE A 102 1.95 1.69 5.06
C ILE A 102 3.22 2.16 4.35
N ARG A 103 3.29 1.89 3.05
CA ARG A 103 4.26 2.48 2.13
C ARG A 103 3.57 3.48 1.24
N VAL A 104 3.95 4.75 1.37
CA VAL A 104 3.39 5.82 0.54
C VAL A 104 4.20 5.90 -0.74
N ARG A 105 3.51 5.84 -1.88
CA ARG A 105 4.11 5.92 -3.21
C ARG A 105 3.51 7.09 -3.98
N SER A 106 4.38 7.93 -4.52
CA SER A 106 4.03 9.04 -5.40
C SER A 106 4.71 8.82 -6.76
N GLY A 107 5.85 9.43 -7.03
CA GLY A 107 6.60 9.22 -8.28
C GLY A 107 7.52 7.98 -8.35
N GLY A 108 7.71 7.25 -7.24
CA GLY A 108 8.53 6.03 -7.18
C GLY A 108 10.04 6.22 -7.44
N HIS A 109 10.57 7.41 -7.17
CA HIS A 109 12.00 7.76 -7.29
C HIS A 109 12.85 7.33 -6.11
N ASP A 110 12.30 6.53 -5.20
CA ASP A 110 13.07 6.01 -4.09
C ASP A 110 14.12 5.03 -4.61
N TYR A 111 15.39 5.43 -4.54
CA TYR A 111 16.52 4.63 -5.01
C TYR A 111 16.61 3.30 -4.26
N GLU A 112 16.25 3.33 -2.98
CA GLU A 112 16.15 2.18 -2.11
C GLU A 112 14.78 1.52 -2.17
N GLY A 113 13.83 2.02 -2.97
CA GLY A 113 12.53 1.40 -3.15
C GLY A 113 11.71 1.18 -1.88
N LEU A 114 11.96 1.92 -0.80
CA LEU A 114 11.20 1.88 0.46
C LEU A 114 9.75 2.32 0.26
N SER A 115 9.44 3.05 -0.82
CA SER A 115 8.07 3.37 -1.22
C SER A 115 7.27 2.17 -1.76
N TYR A 116 7.91 1.03 -2.06
CA TYR A 116 7.23 -0.15 -2.62
C TYR A 116 7.74 -1.49 -2.06
N ARG A 117 8.58 -1.46 -1.01
CA ARG A 117 9.06 -2.64 -0.28
C ARG A 117 8.99 -2.42 1.23
N GLU A 118 8.81 -3.50 1.96
CA GLU A 118 9.01 -3.55 3.41
C GLU A 118 10.36 -4.22 3.69
N VAL A 119 11.17 -3.64 4.56
CA VAL A 119 12.49 -4.19 4.91
C VAL A 119 12.36 -5.21 6.05
N ASP A 120 11.33 -5.05 6.87
CA ASP A 120 10.99 -5.97 7.94
C ASP A 120 10.09 -7.12 7.42
N ASN A 121 10.69 -8.29 7.19
CA ASN A 121 9.97 -9.47 6.72
C ASN A 121 8.91 -10.00 7.69
N SER A 122 8.89 -9.56 8.95
CA SER A 122 7.85 -9.92 9.91
C SER A 122 6.58 -9.08 9.75
N ARG A 123 6.64 -7.97 9.01
CA ARG A 123 5.52 -7.06 8.81
C ARG A 123 4.90 -7.21 7.44
N GLN A 124 3.59 -7.30 7.43
CA GLN A 124 2.81 -7.14 6.22
C GLN A 124 2.61 -5.65 5.93
N PHE A 125 2.61 -5.29 4.65
CA PHE A 125 2.47 -3.90 4.23
C PHE A 125 1.50 -3.73 3.08
N VAL A 126 0.97 -2.52 3.00
CA VAL A 126 0.10 -2.04 1.93
C VAL A 126 0.73 -0.80 1.30
N ILE A 127 0.43 -0.56 0.03
CA ILE A 127 0.88 0.64 -0.66
C ILE A 127 -0.28 1.61 -0.79
N VAL A 128 -0.07 2.87 -0.42
CA VAL A 128 -0.97 3.97 -0.76
C VAL A 128 -0.33 4.73 -1.91
N ASP A 129 -0.88 4.56 -3.11
CA ASP A 129 -0.40 5.16 -4.34
C ASP A 129 -1.14 6.47 -4.64
N LEU A 130 -0.46 7.58 -4.41
CA LEU A 130 -1.01 8.92 -4.56
C LEU A 130 -1.07 9.36 -6.03
N ALA A 131 -0.79 8.49 -7.01
CA ALA A 131 -0.77 8.84 -8.44
C ALA A 131 -2.06 9.50 -8.94
N ASN A 132 -3.21 9.27 -8.31
CA ASN A 132 -4.49 9.89 -8.68
C ASN A 132 -4.69 11.29 -8.05
N LEU A 133 -3.93 11.65 -7.02
CA LEU A 133 -4.01 12.96 -6.35
C LEU A 133 -3.05 13.97 -7.01
N ARG A 134 -3.42 14.45 -8.21
CA ARG A 134 -2.58 15.34 -9.05
C ARG A 134 -3.04 16.80 -9.11
N GLU A 135 -4.08 17.15 -8.36
CA GLU A 135 -4.58 18.52 -8.33
C GLU A 135 -3.50 19.46 -7.77
N ILE A 136 -3.34 20.61 -8.44
CA ILE A 136 -2.45 21.69 -8.01
C ILE A 136 -3.30 22.94 -8.00
N ASP A 137 -3.52 23.48 -6.80
CA ASP A 137 -4.02 24.83 -6.63
C ASP A 137 -2.82 25.76 -6.43
N VAL A 138 -2.68 26.73 -7.34
CA VAL A 138 -1.64 27.77 -7.26
C VAL A 138 -2.34 29.09 -7.02
N ASP A 139 -2.27 29.57 -5.78
CA ASP A 139 -2.72 30.91 -5.46
C ASP A 139 -1.71 31.93 -6.03
N VAL A 140 -2.07 32.56 -7.14
CA VAL A 140 -1.25 33.59 -7.79
C VAL A 140 -1.15 34.88 -6.97
N ILE A 141 -2.05 35.09 -6.01
CA ILE A 141 -2.06 36.24 -5.10
C ILE A 141 -1.13 35.95 -3.91
N ASN A 142 -1.04 34.70 -3.47
CA ASN A 142 -0.09 34.24 -2.46
C ASN A 142 0.85 33.15 -3.03
N PRO A 143 1.96 33.53 -3.67
CA PRO A 143 2.85 32.60 -4.39
C PRO A 143 3.59 31.57 -3.50
N ARG A 144 3.30 31.52 -2.20
CA ARG A 144 3.81 30.51 -1.26
C ARG A 144 2.82 29.38 -0.99
N HIS A 145 1.61 29.44 -1.53
CA HIS A 145 0.61 28.40 -1.37
C HIS A 145 0.67 27.46 -2.58
N CYS A 146 1.33 26.32 -2.40
CA CYS A 146 1.28 25.20 -3.32
C CYS A 146 0.74 23.98 -2.58
N LEU A 147 -0.49 23.56 -2.87
CA LEU A 147 -1.03 22.26 -2.42
C LEU A 147 -0.96 21.29 -3.61
N GLY A 148 -0.15 20.25 -3.49
CA GLY A 148 -0.07 19.18 -4.49
C GLY A 148 0.86 18.05 -4.03
N THR A 149 0.42 16.79 -4.17
CA THR A 149 1.11 15.64 -3.55
C THR A 149 1.83 14.71 -4.53
N SER A 150 1.57 14.81 -5.85
CA SER A 150 1.95 13.70 -6.76
C SER A 150 2.40 14.03 -8.18
N ARG A 151 2.68 15.29 -8.54
CA ARG A 151 3.18 15.60 -9.88
C ARG A 151 4.70 15.39 -9.99
N SER A 152 5.15 14.57 -10.93
CA SER A 152 6.57 14.47 -11.28
C SER A 152 7.04 15.77 -11.96
N TYR A 153 8.19 16.31 -11.52
CA TYR A 153 8.76 17.52 -12.11
C TYR A 153 9.29 17.22 -13.52
N SER A 154 8.50 17.54 -14.53
CA SER A 154 8.96 17.52 -15.92
C SER A 154 9.79 18.78 -16.15
N ARG A 155 11.10 18.63 -16.41
CA ARG A 155 11.91 19.74 -16.94
C ARG A 155 11.31 20.12 -18.30
N ARG A 156 10.47 21.16 -18.32
CA ARG A 156 10.15 21.85 -19.55
C ARG A 156 11.41 22.64 -19.92
N THR A 157 12.24 22.09 -20.80
CA THR A 157 13.27 22.87 -21.48
C THR A 157 12.54 23.97 -22.24
N VAL A 158 12.59 25.18 -21.70
CA VAL A 158 12.23 26.38 -22.46
C VAL A 158 13.40 26.58 -23.43
N LEU A 159 13.17 26.20 -24.69
CA LEU A 159 13.95 26.72 -25.82
C LEU A 159 13.22 27.96 -26.34
#